data_AF-A0AAV4JKK8-F1
#
_entry.id   AF-A0AAV4JKK8-F1
#
_cell.length_a   1.000
_cell.length_b   1.000
_cell.length_c   1.000
_cell.angle_alpha   90.00
_cell.angle_beta   90.00
_cell.angle_gamma   90.00
#
_symmetry.space_group_name_H-M   'P 1'
#
loop_
_entity.id
_entity.type
_entity.pdbx_description
1 polymer ?
#
loop_
_entity_poly.entity_id
_entity_poly.type
_entity_poly.pdbx_seq_one_letter_code
_entity_poly.pdbx_strand_id
1 'polypeptide(L)'
;MEKRRLATPNKVRHKEINKEIKRKCDQAKEKWLNEQCEEIEKELYKEPKAMYKRIQEITGRKASSKSGCIKSKDGSIIMEKDKKVERWSEYISELFDDDRNEDLSLQGIPEGPKRRSRKYNQEHENRESNWSRYDINRNDAGSRRYRTRHHNQNA
;
A
#
# COMPACT_ATOMS: atom_id res chain seq x y z
N MET A 1 -47.45 -22.84 24.99
CA MET A 1 -46.68 -21.84 24.22
C MET A 1 -47.55 -20.69 23.68
N GLU A 2 -48.87 -20.85 23.56
CA GLU A 2 -49.77 -19.82 22.99
C GLU A 2 -50.09 -18.62 23.90
N LYS A 3 -49.92 -18.74 25.23
CA LYS A 3 -50.33 -17.71 26.20
C LYS A 3 -49.47 -16.44 26.21
N ARG A 4 -48.32 -16.42 25.52
CA ARG A 4 -47.49 -15.19 25.37
C ARG A 4 -47.96 -14.28 24.23
N ARG A 5 -48.82 -14.78 23.34
CA ARG A 5 -49.34 -14.04 22.17
C ARG A 5 -50.69 -13.36 22.44
N LEU A 6 -51.33 -13.67 23.56
CA LEU A 6 -52.60 -13.08 23.97
C LEU A 6 -52.35 -11.68 24.53
N ALA A 7 -52.64 -10.69 23.68
CA ALA A 7 -52.88 -9.29 24.00
C ALA A 7 -51.80 -8.57 24.81
N THR A 8 -50.83 -7.96 24.12
CA THR A 8 -50.32 -6.68 24.60
C THR A 8 -51.43 -5.64 24.38
N PRO A 9 -52.05 -5.07 25.43
CA PRO A 9 -53.18 -4.14 25.28
C PRO A 9 -52.77 -2.82 24.61
N ASN A 10 -51.48 -2.64 24.33
CA ASN A 10 -50.93 -1.39 23.85
C ASN A 10 -49.84 -1.58 22.80
N LYS A 11 -50.14 -2.38 21.76
CA LYS A 11 -49.27 -2.55 20.58
C LYS A 11 -48.90 -1.21 19.94
N VAL A 12 -49.80 -0.22 19.98
CA VAL A 12 -49.58 1.13 19.46
C VAL A 12 -48.53 1.86 20.30
N ARG A 13 -48.70 1.96 21.62
CA ARG A 13 -47.70 2.59 22.51
C ARG A 13 -46.35 1.87 22.47
N HIS A 14 -46.33 0.55 22.34
CA HIS A 14 -45.06 -0.19 22.19
C HIS A 14 -44.36 0.18 20.87
N LYS A 15 -45.10 0.32 19.77
CA LYS A 15 -44.55 0.79 18.48
C LYS A 15 -44.02 2.22 18.59
N GLU A 16 -44.76 3.11 19.25
CA GLU A 16 -44.36 4.50 19.49
C GLU A 16 -43.10 4.59 20.33
N ILE A 17 -43.03 3.88 21.45
CA ILE A 17 -41.85 3.81 22.31
C ILE A 17 -40.65 3.24 21.54
N ASN A 18 -40.84 2.15 20.78
CA ASN A 18 -39.77 1.58 19.98
C ASN A 18 -39.28 2.53 18.88
N LYS A 19 -40.19 3.30 18.26
CA LYS A 19 -39.84 4.35 17.29
C LYS A 19 -39.03 5.45 17.95
N GLU A 20 -39.43 5.88 19.15
CA GLU A 20 -38.72 6.90 19.91
C GLU A 20 -37.33 6.43 20.36
N ILE A 21 -37.20 5.17 20.81
CA ILE A 21 -35.92 4.56 21.15
C ILE A 21 -34.99 4.55 19.93
N LYS A 22 -35.48 4.05 18.78
CA LYS A 22 -34.70 4.06 17.54
C LYS A 22 -34.26 5.46 17.15
N ARG A 23 -35.17 6.44 17.19
CA ARG A 23 -34.87 7.84 16.91
C ARG A 23 -33.75 8.37 17.82
N LYS A 24 -33.82 8.09 19.12
CA LYS A 24 -32.76 8.48 20.06
C LYS A 24 -31.44 7.77 19.80
N CYS A 25 -31.47 6.49 19.43
CA CYS A 25 -30.28 5.75 19.03
C CYS A 25 -29.65 6.33 17.75
N ASP A 26 -30.47 6.66 16.76
CA ASP A 26 -30.03 7.27 15.50
C ASP A 26 -29.42 8.65 15.75
N GLN A 27 -30.09 9.49 16.56
CA GLN A 27 -29.57 10.80 16.98
C GLN A 27 -28.24 10.69 17.74
N ALA A 28 -28.14 9.72 18.66
CA ALA A 28 -26.90 9.49 19.41
C ALA A 28 -25.77 9.02 18.49
N LYS A 29 -26.09 8.15 17.52
CA LYS A 29 -25.13 7.68 16.51
C LYS A 29 -24.67 8.81 15.60
N GLU A 30 -25.57 9.64 15.10
CA GLU A 30 -25.24 10.80 14.28
C GLU A 30 -24.39 11.80 15.04
N LYS A 31 -24.76 12.09 16.29
CA LYS A 31 -23.97 12.97 17.16
C LYS A 31 -22.55 12.45 17.34
N TRP A 32 -22.42 11.15 17.66
CA TRP A 32 -21.11 10.51 17.80
C TRP A 32 -20.30 10.59 16.49
N LEU A 33 -20.91 10.28 15.34
CA LEU A 33 -20.22 10.38 14.04
C LEU A 33 -19.75 11.80 13.74
N ASN A 34 -20.57 12.82 14.02
CA ASN A 34 -20.19 14.21 13.80
C ASN A 34 -19.02 14.63 14.69
N GLU A 35 -19.04 14.26 15.98
CA GLU A 35 -17.93 14.50 16.90
C GLU A 35 -16.62 13.86 16.38
N GLN A 36 -16.70 12.63 15.88
CA GLN A 36 -15.53 11.96 15.29
C GLN A 36 -15.03 12.65 14.01
N CYS A 37 -15.92 13.14 13.15
CA CYS A 37 -15.53 13.90 11.95
C CYS A 37 -14.81 15.20 12.33
N GLU A 38 -15.34 15.95 13.31
CA GLU A 38 -14.70 17.18 13.79
C GLU A 38 -13.30 16.94 14.37
N GLU A 39 -13.11 15.85 15.12
CA GLU A 39 -11.79 15.45 15.63
C GLU A 39 -10.80 15.16 14.49
N ILE A 40 -11.25 14.41 13.48
CA ILE A 40 -10.45 14.04 12.30
C ILE A 40 -10.04 15.29 11.51
N GLU A 41 -10.96 16.23 11.30
CA GLU A 41 -10.69 17.49 10.61
C GLU A 41 -9.65 18.34 11.36
N LYS A 42 -9.67 18.36 12.70
CA LYS A 42 -8.67 19.04 13.52
C LYS A 42 -7.28 18.39 13.41
N GLU A 43 -7.23 17.07 13.26
CA GLU A 43 -5.97 16.31 13.15
C GLU A 43 -5.38 16.29 11.73
N LEU A 44 -6.17 16.66 10.71
CA LEU A 44 -5.79 16.71 9.29
C LEU A 44 -4.47 17.44 9.05
N TYR A 45 -4.25 18.56 9.74
CA TYR A 45 -3.10 19.43 9.54
C TYR A 45 -1.83 18.98 10.28
N LYS A 46 -1.97 18.06 11.25
CA LYS A 46 -0.83 17.62 12.09
C LYS A 46 -0.25 16.30 11.60
N GLU A 47 -1.10 15.28 11.46
CA GLU A 47 -0.65 13.90 11.24
C GLU A 47 -1.59 13.14 10.28
N PRO A 48 -1.36 13.23 8.95
CA PRO A 48 -2.26 12.63 7.97
C PRO A 48 -2.33 11.09 8.09
N LYS A 49 -1.27 10.42 8.57
CA LYS A 49 -1.27 8.97 8.79
C LYS A 49 -2.21 8.54 9.92
N ALA A 50 -2.23 9.29 11.02
CA ALA A 50 -3.11 9.02 12.15
C ALA A 50 -4.59 9.22 11.76
N MET A 51 -4.87 10.27 10.99
CA MET A 51 -6.17 10.55 10.40
C MET A 51 -6.69 9.37 9.57
N TYR A 52 -5.90 8.87 8.61
CA TYR A 52 -6.30 7.73 7.78
C TYR A 52 -6.62 6.49 8.60
N LYS A 53 -5.86 6.22 9.67
CA LYS A 53 -6.11 5.10 10.58
C LYS A 53 -7.46 5.26 11.31
N ARG A 54 -7.74 6.45 11.85
CA ARG A 54 -9.00 6.78 12.53
C ARG A 54 -10.21 6.63 11.61
N ILE A 55 -10.10 7.11 10.37
CA ILE A 55 -11.14 6.94 9.33
C ILE A 55 -11.41 5.46 9.05
N GLN A 56 -10.37 4.63 8.95
CA GLN A 56 -10.53 3.19 8.76
C GLN A 56 -11.22 2.50 9.93
N GLU A 57 -10.88 2.90 11.17
CA GLU A 57 -11.49 2.38 12.40
C GLU A 57 -12.98 2.70 12.46
N ILE A 58 -13.39 3.95 12.18
CA ILE A 58 -14.80 4.37 12.20
C ILE A 58 -15.60 3.74 11.07
N THR A 59 -15.05 3.71 9.85
CA THR A 59 -15.79 3.21 8.68
C THR A 59 -15.85 1.69 8.66
N GLY A 60 -15.07 1.00 9.50
CA GLY A 60 -15.01 -0.46 9.56
C GLY A 60 -14.48 -1.10 8.27
N ARG A 61 -13.89 -0.32 7.37
CA ARG A 61 -13.26 -0.80 6.13
C ARG A 61 -11.93 -1.45 6.49
N LYS A 62 -12.01 -2.64 7.09
CA LYS A 62 -10.87 -3.54 7.12
C LYS A 62 -10.58 -3.89 5.67
N ALA A 63 -9.34 -3.65 5.23
CA ALA A 63 -8.89 -4.22 3.97
C ALA A 63 -9.25 -5.71 4.02
N SER A 64 -10.05 -6.16 3.05
CA SER A 64 -10.27 -7.60 2.86
C SER A 64 -8.90 -8.24 2.97
N SER A 65 -8.72 -9.11 3.97
CA SER A 65 -7.53 -9.92 4.06
C SER A 65 -7.47 -10.62 2.72
N LYS A 66 -6.61 -10.13 1.81
CA LYS A 66 -6.28 -10.83 0.57
C LYS A 66 -5.62 -12.10 1.06
N SER A 67 -6.43 -13.12 1.31
CA SER A 67 -5.96 -14.44 1.68
C SER A 67 -4.98 -14.79 0.58
N GLY A 68 -3.70 -15.04 0.91
CA GLY A 68 -2.64 -15.47 0.00
C GLY A 68 -2.90 -16.90 -0.51
N CYS A 69 -4.13 -17.10 -1.00
CA CYS A 69 -4.67 -18.30 -1.58
C CYS A 69 -4.28 -18.27 -3.05
N ILE A 70 -3.36 -19.17 -3.41
CA ILE A 70 -2.98 -19.40 -4.79
C ILE A 70 -3.94 -20.47 -5.32
N LYS A 71 -4.47 -20.27 -6.52
CA LYS A 71 -5.30 -21.27 -7.19
C LYS A 71 -4.44 -22.10 -8.13
N SER A 72 -4.74 -23.39 -8.20
CA SER A 72 -4.25 -24.28 -9.24
C SER A 72 -4.80 -23.88 -10.61
N LYS A 73 -4.25 -24.43 -11.67
CA LYS A 73 -4.71 -24.25 -13.06
C LYS A 73 -6.19 -24.64 -13.21
N ASP A 74 -6.65 -25.66 -12.48
CA ASP A 74 -8.05 -26.12 -12.46
C ASP A 74 -8.96 -25.30 -11.53
N GLY A 75 -8.46 -24.20 -10.96
CA GLY A 75 -9.23 -23.31 -10.08
C GLY A 75 -9.35 -23.76 -8.61
N SER A 76 -8.80 -24.92 -8.26
CA SER A 76 -8.75 -25.42 -6.87
C SER A 76 -7.79 -24.62 -5.98
N ILE A 77 -8.14 -24.43 -4.72
CA ILE A 77 -7.33 -23.65 -3.77
C ILE A 77 -6.13 -24.46 -3.27
N ILE A 78 -4.92 -23.94 -3.46
CA ILE A 78 -3.69 -24.55 -2.98
C ILE A 78 -3.36 -24.01 -1.58
N MET A 79 -3.45 -24.88 -0.59
CA MET A 79 -3.14 -24.56 0.81
C MET A 79 -1.72 -24.96 1.22
N GLU A 80 -1.18 -26.02 0.60
CA GLU A 80 0.12 -26.60 0.91
C GLU A 80 1.27 -25.75 0.36
N LYS A 81 2.34 -25.60 1.14
CA LYS A 81 3.47 -24.71 0.80
C LYS A 81 4.22 -25.19 -0.45
N ASP A 82 4.47 -26.50 -0.55
CA ASP A 82 5.27 -27.06 -1.64
C ASP A 82 4.53 -26.94 -2.97
N LYS A 83 3.23 -27.23 -2.97
CA LYS A 83 2.35 -27.03 -4.14
C LYS A 83 2.23 -25.57 -4.57
N LYS A 84 2.38 -24.61 -3.65
CA LYS A 84 2.44 -23.18 -4.01
C LYS A 84 3.73 -22.87 -4.79
N VAL A 85 4.86 -23.42 -4.36
CA VAL A 85 6.15 -23.23 -5.03
C VAL A 85 6.12 -23.87 -6.42
N GLU A 86 5.59 -25.09 -6.52
CA GLU A 86 5.39 -25.80 -7.78
C GLU A 86 4.51 -24.98 -8.73
N ARG A 87 3.35 -24.50 -8.27
CA ARG A 87 2.45 -23.66 -9.07
C ARG A 87 3.08 -22.33 -9.52
N TRP A 88 3.97 -21.74 -8.71
CA TRP A 88 4.76 -20.57 -9.11
C TRP A 88 5.79 -20.92 -10.18
N SER A 89 6.46 -22.07 -10.04
CA SER A 89 7.43 -22.55 -11.02
C SER A 89 6.74 -22.80 -12.36
N GLU A 90 5.63 -23.54 -12.37
CA GLU A 90 4.81 -23.79 -13.56
C GLU A 90 4.39 -22.49 -14.24
N TYR A 91 3.91 -21.51 -13.45
CA TYR A 91 3.48 -20.22 -14.00
C TYR A 91 4.60 -19.48 -14.71
N ILE A 92 5.80 -19.47 -14.12
CA ILE A 92 6.95 -18.76 -14.66
C ILE A 92 7.48 -19.49 -15.90
N SER A 93 7.53 -20.82 -15.89
CA SER A 93 7.85 -21.61 -17.06
C SER A 93 6.89 -21.31 -18.22
N GLU A 94 5.58 -21.41 -18.00
CA GLU A 94 4.58 -21.09 -19.05
C GLU A 94 4.69 -19.64 -19.57
N LEU A 95 5.08 -18.69 -18.73
CA LEU A 95 5.20 -17.28 -19.12
C LEU A 95 6.44 -16.99 -19.96
N PHE A 96 7.52 -17.75 -19.74
CA PHE A 96 8.83 -17.55 -20.37
C PHE A 96 9.26 -18.71 -21.27
N ASP A 97 8.37 -19.67 -21.52
CA ASP A 97 8.58 -20.68 -22.56
C ASP A 97 8.67 -19.95 -23.90
N ASP A 98 9.85 -20.05 -24.49
CA ASP A 98 10.25 -19.32 -25.68
C ASP A 98 10.24 -20.24 -26.89
N ASP A 99 9.11 -20.25 -27.61
CA ASP A 99 8.93 -21.04 -28.84
C ASP A 99 9.64 -20.44 -30.06
N ARG A 100 10.52 -19.45 -29.88
CA ARG A 100 11.35 -18.94 -30.98
C ARG A 100 12.34 -20.03 -31.38
N ASN A 101 12.11 -20.63 -32.57
CA ASN A 101 13.03 -21.59 -33.20
C ASN A 101 14.49 -21.18 -32.97
N GLU A 102 15.31 -22.13 -32.48
CA GLU A 102 16.75 -21.96 -32.21
C GLU A 102 17.59 -21.60 -33.46
N ASP A 103 16.97 -21.29 -34.59
CA ASP A 103 17.65 -20.86 -35.82
C ASP A 103 17.75 -19.32 -35.91
N LEU A 104 18.04 -18.68 -34.78
CA LEU A 104 18.72 -17.40 -34.79
C LEU A 104 20.16 -17.65 -34.42
N SER A 105 20.94 -18.07 -35.42
CA SER A 105 22.40 -17.94 -35.36
C SER A 105 22.70 -16.52 -34.88
N LEU A 106 23.29 -16.41 -33.68
CA LEU A 106 23.73 -15.16 -33.08
C LEU A 106 24.94 -14.62 -33.86
N GLN A 107 24.72 -14.25 -35.11
CA GLN A 107 25.70 -13.50 -35.87
C GLN A 107 25.60 -12.03 -35.47
N GLY A 108 26.43 -11.64 -34.49
CA GLY A 108 26.78 -10.24 -34.28
C GLY A 108 26.18 -9.52 -33.08
N ILE A 109 25.96 -10.18 -31.93
CA ILE A 109 25.84 -9.42 -30.68
C ILE A 109 27.25 -8.92 -30.30
N PRO A 110 27.52 -7.60 -30.29
CA PRO A 110 28.78 -7.09 -29.76
C PRO A 110 28.85 -7.44 -28.27
N GLU A 111 29.99 -7.97 -27.85
CA GLU A 111 30.32 -8.31 -26.46
C GLU A 111 29.81 -7.21 -25.52
N GLY A 112 28.78 -7.51 -24.72
CA GLY A 112 28.29 -6.60 -23.69
C GLY A 112 29.42 -6.27 -22.71
N PRO A 113 29.42 -5.08 -22.09
CA PRO A 113 30.50 -4.67 -21.21
C PRO A 113 30.72 -5.71 -20.10
N LYS A 114 31.96 -6.19 -19.99
CA LYS A 114 32.36 -7.22 -19.02
C LYS A 114 31.84 -6.83 -17.64
N ARG A 115 31.01 -7.69 -17.04
CA ARG A 115 30.54 -7.54 -15.66
C ARG A 115 31.77 -7.32 -14.77
N ARG A 116 31.82 -6.17 -14.10
CA ARG A 116 32.93 -5.78 -13.23
C ARG A 116 33.14 -6.86 -12.15
N SER A 117 34.37 -7.32 -11.98
CA SER A 117 34.70 -8.35 -11.00
C SER A 117 34.52 -7.81 -9.57
N ARG A 118 34.21 -8.70 -8.62
CA ARG A 118 34.01 -8.37 -7.18
C ARG A 118 35.14 -7.51 -6.58
N LYS A 119 36.37 -7.62 -7.08
CA LYS A 119 37.52 -6.86 -6.57
C LYS A 119 37.38 -5.34 -6.80
N TYR A 120 36.70 -4.91 -7.86
CA TYR A 120 36.48 -3.48 -8.16
C TYR A 120 35.44 -2.80 -7.26
N ASN A 121 34.54 -3.56 -6.64
CA ASN A 121 33.52 -2.99 -5.74
C ASN A 121 34.13 -2.60 -4.38
N GLN A 122 35.13 -3.35 -3.91
CA GLN A 122 35.86 -3.05 -2.68
C GLN A 122 36.65 -1.72 -2.77
N GLU A 123 37.22 -1.41 -3.95
CA GLU A 123 37.95 -0.16 -4.19
C GLU A 123 37.04 1.06 -4.27
N HIS A 124 35.81 0.89 -4.77
CA HIS A 124 34.80 1.96 -4.80
C HIS A 124 34.25 2.26 -3.41
N GLU A 125 33.97 1.25 -2.58
CA GLU A 125 33.57 1.44 -1.18
C GLU A 125 34.67 2.12 -0.35
N ASN A 126 35.95 1.79 -0.61
CA ASN A 126 37.09 2.46 0.02
C ASN A 126 37.28 3.91 -0.45
N ARG A 127 36.93 4.23 -1.71
CA ARG A 127 36.94 5.60 -2.23
C ARG A 127 35.80 6.43 -1.68
N GLU A 128 34.59 5.89 -1.58
CA GLU A 128 33.43 6.58 -0.97
C GLU A 128 33.64 6.84 0.52
N SER A 129 34.27 5.91 1.24
CA SER A 129 34.71 6.12 2.63
C SER A 129 35.74 7.25 2.77
N ASN A 130 36.53 7.52 1.72
CA ASN A 130 37.52 8.59 1.71
C ASN A 130 36.88 9.97 1.40
N TRP A 131 35.85 10.04 0.55
CA TRP A 131 35.09 11.28 0.31
C TRP A 131 34.35 11.76 1.57
N SER A 132 33.85 10.84 2.40
CA SER A 132 33.21 11.18 3.68
C SER A 132 34.19 11.79 4.71
N ARG A 133 35.52 11.60 4.53
CA ARG A 133 36.55 12.18 5.40
C ARG A 133 36.95 13.62 4.99
N TYR A 134 36.67 14.04 3.76
CA TYR A 134 36.99 15.39 3.26
C TYR A 134 35.86 16.41 3.47
N ASP A 135 34.65 15.99 3.79
CA ASP A 135 33.50 16.89 4.03
C ASP A 135 33.38 17.39 5.48
N ILE A 136 34.16 16.86 6.43
CA ILE A 136 34.13 17.31 7.84
C ILE A 136 34.96 18.58 8.08
N ASN A 137 35.86 18.96 7.17
CA ASN A 137 36.77 20.11 7.33
C ASN A 137 36.44 21.30 6.41
N ARG A 138 35.17 21.51 6.07
CA ARG A 138 34.72 22.63 5.21
C ARG A 138 33.63 23.50 5.83
N ASN A 139 33.66 23.66 7.15
CA ASN A 139 32.91 24.70 7.85
C ASN A 139 33.85 25.83 8.25
N ASP A 140 34.39 26.56 7.27
CA ASP A 140 34.68 27.97 7.48
C ASP A 140 34.82 28.70 6.13
N ALA A 141 34.28 29.91 6.08
CA ALA A 141 34.30 30.87 4.98
C ALA A 141 33.34 30.64 3.77
N GLY A 142 32.17 31.29 3.85
CA GLY A 142 31.83 32.29 2.82
C GLY A 142 30.83 31.89 1.73
N SER A 143 29.55 32.14 2.02
CA SER A 143 28.55 32.81 1.15
C SER A 143 28.98 33.20 -0.27
N ARG A 144 28.28 32.70 -1.31
CA ARG A 144 27.75 33.49 -2.47
C ARG A 144 26.96 32.65 -3.50
N ARG A 145 25.65 32.90 -3.54
CA ARG A 145 24.74 33.13 -4.70
C ARG A 145 24.80 32.21 -5.93
N TYR A 146 23.68 31.51 -6.17
CA TYR A 146 23.30 31.00 -7.50
C TYR A 146 22.63 32.11 -8.33
N ARG A 147 23.10 32.34 -9.55
CA ARG A 147 22.41 33.14 -10.58
C ARG A 147 22.77 32.66 -11.99
N THR A 148 21.79 32.09 -12.70
CA THR A 148 21.73 32.04 -14.18
C THR A 148 20.28 31.73 -14.59
N ARG A 149 19.46 32.70 -15.01
CA ARG A 149 19.33 33.47 -16.27
C ARG A 149 18.49 32.75 -17.34
N HIS A 150 17.35 33.37 -17.66
CA HIS A 150 16.29 32.96 -18.59
C HIS A 150 16.76 32.78 -20.05
N HIS A 151 16.10 31.82 -20.73
CA HIS A 151 16.10 31.59 -22.19
C HIS A 151 15.48 32.77 -22.95
N ASN A 152 16.07 33.14 -24.09
CA ASN A 152 15.42 33.89 -25.15
C ASN A 152 15.74 33.24 -26.50
N GLN A 153 14.71 32.80 -27.22
CA GLN A 153 14.77 32.29 -28.59
C GLN A 153 14.39 33.42 -29.54
N ASN A 154 15.16 33.62 -30.60
CA ASN A 154 14.72 34.31 -31.81
C ASN A 154 15.37 33.63 -33.01
N ALA A 155 14.52 33.07 -33.88
CA ALA A 155 14.70 32.94 -35.32
C ALA A 155 13.30 33.04 -35.93
#